data_AF-A0A3N5GPP9-F1
#
_entry.id   AF-A0A3N5GPP9-F1
#
_cell.length_a   1.000
_cell.length_b   1.000
_cell.length_c   1.000
_cell.angle_alpha   90.00
_cell.angle_beta   90.00
_cell.angle_gamma   90.00
#
_symmetry.space_group_name_H-M   'P 1'
#
loop_
_entity.id
_entity.type
_entity.pdbx_description
1 polymer ?
#
loop_
_entity_poly.entity_id
_entity_poly.type
_entity_poly.pdbx_seq_one_letter_code
_entity_poly.pdbx_strand_id
1 'polypeptide(L)'
;MKHILRLMLVAGLAGVSATAPPEMQAVSDAAGALGGRDRILAVNTLTLEGSGTNGNLGQNVTPDSALPNFDVKDFKRTLDLANQRARQQQTRVATAPGANPQPQVQNFGVDADVAFNVSPDGMIA
;
A
#
# COMPACT_ATOMS: atom_id res chain seq x y z
N MET A 1 3.21 42.44 41.26
CA MET A 1 2.61 42.11 39.94
C MET A 1 3.52 41.30 39.03
N LYS A 2 4.80 41.68 38.81
CA LYS A 2 5.75 40.90 37.97
C LYS A 2 6.03 39.47 38.47
N HIS A 3 5.99 39.22 39.78
CA HIS A 3 6.21 37.87 40.35
C HIS A 3 4.97 36.96 40.23
N ILE A 4 3.76 37.53 40.27
CA ILE A 4 2.50 36.79 40.08
C ILE A 4 2.35 36.37 38.61
N LEU A 5 2.76 37.25 37.68
CA LEU A 5 2.77 36.95 36.24
C LEU A 5 3.77 35.84 35.88
N ARG A 6 4.91 35.76 36.58
CA ARG A 6 5.89 34.67 36.41
C ARG A 6 5.38 33.33 36.95
N LEU A 7 4.60 33.33 38.03
CA LEU A 7 4.02 32.10 38.59
C LEU A 7 2.93 31.51 37.69
N MET A 8 2.10 32.36 37.06
CA MET A 8 1.08 31.91 36.10
C MET A 8 1.68 31.32 34.81
N LEU A 9 2.83 31.82 34.36
CA LEU A 9 3.50 31.30 33.15
C LEU A 9 4.10 29.90 33.37
N VAL A 10 4.48 29.55 34.60
CA VAL A 10 5.02 28.22 34.95
C VAL A 10 3.88 27.22 35.21
N ALA A 11 2.74 27.66 35.75
CA ALA A 11 1.59 26.80 36.00
C ALA A 11 0.83 26.37 34.72
N GLY A 12 0.96 27.10 33.61
CA GLY A 12 0.33 26.75 32.33
C GLY A 12 0.99 25.61 31.55
N LEU A 13 2.19 25.17 31.95
CA LEU A 13 2.97 24.13 31.27
C LEU A 13 2.77 22.71 31.84
N ALA A 14 2.03 22.57 32.96
CA ALA A 14 1.85 21.29 33.64
C ALA A 14 0.58 20.52 33.23
N GLY A 15 -0.16 20.99 32.23
CA GLY A 15 -1.56 20.61 32.02
C GLY A 15 -1.91 19.69 30.85
N VAL A 16 -0.97 19.22 30.02
CA VAL A 16 -1.33 18.37 28.85
C VAL A 16 -0.28 17.30 28.57
N SER A 17 -0.15 16.32 29.45
CA SER A 17 0.38 14.99 29.09
C SER A 17 -0.79 14.10 28.69
N ALA A 18 -1.47 14.45 27.60
CA ALA A 18 -2.34 13.50 26.92
C ALA A 18 -1.43 12.45 26.28
N THR A 19 -1.16 11.35 27.00
CA THR A 19 -0.54 10.17 26.41
C THR A 19 -1.41 9.76 25.23
N ALA A 20 -0.81 9.63 24.05
CA ALA A 20 -1.51 9.18 22.86
C ALA A 20 -2.29 7.89 23.21
N PRO A 21 -3.52 7.70 22.69
CA PRO A 21 -4.22 6.43 22.83
C PRO A 21 -3.29 5.26 22.47
N PRO A 22 -3.41 4.08 23.10
CA PRO A 22 -2.51 2.95 22.85
C PRO A 22 -2.32 2.61 21.37
N GLU A 23 -3.38 2.78 20.57
CA GLU A 23 -3.36 2.59 19.12
C GLU A 23 -2.43 3.58 18.42
N MET A 24 -2.44 4.84 18.85
CA MET A 24 -1.54 5.87 18.34
C MET A 24 -0.10 5.67 18.81
N GLN A 25 0.11 5.09 20.00
CA GLN A 25 1.45 4.74 20.45
C GLN A 25 2.07 3.68 19.54
N ALA A 26 1.31 2.64 19.16
CA ALA A 26 1.79 1.62 18.22
C ALA A 26 2.18 2.21 16.84
N VAL A 27 1.37 3.14 16.33
CA VAL A 27 1.70 3.88 15.09
C VAL A 27 2.96 4.73 15.26
N SER A 28 3.08 5.44 16.38
CA SER A 28 4.26 6.27 16.68
C SER A 28 5.54 5.44 16.82
N ASP A 29 5.46 4.30 17.48
CA ASP A 29 6.58 3.38 17.67
C ASP A 29 7.03 2.80 16.32
N ALA A 30 6.07 2.36 15.49
CA ALA A 30 6.34 1.90 14.14
C ALA A 30 6.97 3.02 13.28
N ALA A 31 6.45 4.24 13.36
CA ALA A 31 7.00 5.38 12.64
C ALA A 31 8.43 5.70 13.11
N GLY A 32 8.69 5.65 14.41
CA GLY A 32 10.03 5.82 14.99
C GLY A 32 11.00 4.76 14.48
N ALA A 33 10.59 3.49 14.47
CA ALA A 33 11.38 2.37 13.95
C ALA A 33 11.70 2.50 12.45
N LEU A 34 10.78 3.10 11.67
CA LEU A 34 10.95 3.35 10.23
C LEU A 34 11.72 4.65 9.91
N GLY A 35 12.30 5.31 10.91
CA GLY A 35 13.13 6.51 10.72
C GLY A 35 12.43 7.85 10.97
N GLY A 36 11.23 7.82 11.56
CA GLY A 36 10.48 8.97 12.01
C GLY A 36 9.46 9.49 11.00
N ARG A 37 8.44 10.19 11.51
CA ARG A 37 7.32 10.75 10.73
C ARG A 37 7.78 11.54 9.52
N ASP A 38 8.69 12.49 9.70
CA ASP A 38 9.10 13.41 8.62
C ASP A 38 9.75 12.66 7.46
N ARG A 39 10.51 11.58 7.74
CA ARG A 39 11.09 10.75 6.69
C ARG A 39 10.06 9.93 5.95
N ILE A 40 9.08 9.37 6.66
CA ILE A 40 7.98 8.61 6.05
C ILE A 40 7.14 9.53 5.16
N LEU A 41 6.81 10.73 5.63
CA LEU A 41 6.02 11.70 4.87
C LEU A 41 6.79 12.29 3.67
N ALA A 42 8.12 12.22 3.67
CA ALA A 42 8.95 12.65 2.55
C ALA A 42 9.11 11.57 1.45
N VAL A 43 8.53 10.38 1.61
CA VAL A 43 8.62 9.31 0.60
C VAL A 43 7.81 9.71 -0.64
N ASN A 44 8.49 9.79 -1.78
CA ASN A 44 7.86 10.09 -3.08
C ASN A 44 7.46 8.82 -3.84
N THR A 45 8.07 7.68 -3.52
CA THR A 45 7.87 6.44 -4.27
C THR A 45 7.92 5.25 -3.33
N LEU A 46 6.93 4.36 -3.44
CA LEU A 46 6.90 3.05 -2.80
C LEU A 46 6.93 1.97 -3.86
N THR A 47 7.88 1.04 -3.79
CA THR A 47 7.90 -0.14 -4.66
C THR A 47 7.69 -1.40 -3.81
N LEU A 48 6.75 -2.24 -4.22
CA LEU A 48 6.44 -3.53 -3.64
C LEU A 48 6.86 -4.60 -4.64
N GLU A 49 7.67 -5.56 -4.23
CA GLU A 49 8.14 -6.66 -5.07
C GLU A 49 7.92 -7.99 -4.36
N GLY A 50 7.64 -9.06 -5.11
CA GLY A 50 7.52 -10.39 -4.53
C GLY A 50 6.77 -11.39 -5.41
N SER A 51 6.24 -12.42 -4.75
CA SER A 51 5.47 -13.52 -5.34
C SER A 51 4.33 -13.91 -4.39
N GLY A 52 3.34 -14.65 -4.86
CA GLY A 52 2.27 -15.13 -3.98
C GLY A 52 1.07 -15.71 -4.73
N THR A 53 -0.10 -15.59 -4.12
CA THR A 53 -1.35 -16.13 -4.67
C THR A 53 -2.33 -15.00 -4.95
N ASN A 54 -2.94 -15.00 -6.12
CA ASN A 54 -4.03 -14.09 -6.47
C ASN A 54 -5.32 -14.87 -6.76
N GLY A 55 -6.38 -14.60 -6.00
CA GLY A 55 -7.68 -15.21 -6.24
C GLY A 55 -8.25 -14.81 -7.60
N ASN A 56 -8.77 -15.78 -8.35
CA ASN A 56 -9.48 -15.58 -9.60
C ASN A 56 -10.99 -15.44 -9.33
N LEU A 57 -11.33 -14.31 -8.70
CA LEU A 57 -12.69 -14.04 -8.23
C LEU A 57 -13.72 -14.12 -9.37
N GLY A 58 -14.84 -14.78 -9.09
CA GLY A 58 -15.95 -14.93 -10.04
C GLY A 58 -15.77 -16.04 -11.06
N GLN A 59 -14.70 -16.84 -10.98
CA GLN A 59 -14.47 -18.00 -11.85
C GLN A 59 -14.73 -19.34 -11.15
N ASN A 60 -15.38 -19.32 -9.98
CA ASN A 60 -15.82 -20.53 -9.29
C ASN A 60 -16.81 -21.32 -10.16
N VAL A 61 -16.69 -22.65 -10.15
CA VAL A 61 -17.60 -23.54 -10.91
C VAL A 61 -19.03 -23.47 -10.34
N THR A 62 -19.14 -23.37 -9.01
CA THR A 62 -20.39 -23.15 -8.28
C THR A 62 -20.18 -22.10 -7.19
N PRO A 63 -21.24 -21.47 -6.65
CA PRO A 63 -21.11 -20.49 -5.58
C PRO A 63 -20.35 -20.99 -4.33
N ASP A 64 -20.50 -22.28 -4.01
CA ASP A 64 -19.88 -22.90 -2.82
C ASP A 64 -18.52 -23.56 -3.11
N SER A 65 -18.07 -23.55 -4.37
CA SER A 65 -16.77 -24.12 -4.75
C SER A 65 -15.62 -23.28 -4.21
N ALA A 66 -14.49 -23.94 -3.92
CA ALA A 66 -13.25 -23.25 -3.56
C ALA A 66 -12.85 -22.23 -4.63
N LEU A 67 -12.33 -21.08 -4.21
CA LEU A 67 -11.88 -20.02 -5.10
C LEU A 67 -10.70 -20.49 -5.96
N PRO A 68 -10.82 -20.48 -7.30
CA PRO A 68 -9.69 -20.71 -8.19
C PRO A 68 -8.61 -19.65 -7.97
N ASN A 69 -7.34 -20.03 -8.08
CA ASN A 69 -6.22 -19.14 -7.82
C ASN A 69 -5.30 -19.02 -9.03
N PHE A 70 -4.54 -17.94 -9.04
CA PHE A 70 -3.32 -17.78 -9.80
C PHE A 70 -2.11 -17.84 -8.87
N ASP A 71 -1.07 -18.53 -9.30
CA ASP A 71 0.27 -18.45 -8.74
C ASP A 71 0.99 -17.25 -9.40
N VAL A 72 1.43 -16.29 -8.60
CA VAL A 72 2.08 -15.04 -9.02
C VAL A 72 3.57 -15.16 -8.76
N LYS A 73 4.39 -15.09 -9.82
CA LYS A 73 5.85 -15.26 -9.72
C LYS A 73 6.60 -13.94 -9.58
N ASP A 74 6.33 -12.99 -10.48
CA ASP A 74 7.09 -11.75 -10.59
C ASP A 74 6.18 -10.55 -10.36
N PHE A 75 5.80 -10.28 -9.12
CA PHE A 75 5.00 -9.10 -8.79
C PHE A 75 5.90 -7.89 -8.56
N LYS A 76 5.59 -6.79 -9.23
CA LYS A 76 6.14 -5.46 -8.96
C LYS A 76 5.03 -4.43 -9.02
N ARG A 77 4.85 -3.66 -7.95
CA ARG A 77 3.96 -2.50 -7.93
C ARG A 77 4.73 -1.27 -7.47
N THR A 78 4.76 -0.25 -8.30
CA THR A 78 5.35 1.05 -7.98
C THR A 78 4.24 2.07 -7.81
N LEU A 79 4.24 2.76 -6.68
CA LEU A 79 3.38 3.89 -6.36
C LEU A 79 4.24 5.15 -6.37
N ASP A 80 3.92 6.09 -7.24
CA ASP A 80 4.48 7.44 -7.23
C ASP A 80 3.51 8.33 -6.46
N LEU A 81 3.85 8.53 -5.18
CA LEU A 81 3.01 9.25 -4.22
C LEU A 81 2.98 10.76 -4.52
N ALA A 82 4.06 11.29 -5.10
CA ALA A 82 4.16 12.70 -5.45
C ALA A 82 3.25 13.06 -6.64
N ASN A 83 3.10 12.14 -7.60
CA ASN A 83 2.34 12.38 -8.84
C ASN A 83 1.02 11.59 -8.91
N GLN A 84 0.57 10.97 -7.81
CA GLN A 84 -0.69 10.23 -7.71
C GLN A 84 -0.89 9.19 -8.83
N ARG A 85 0.16 8.44 -9.15
CA ARG A 85 0.12 7.40 -10.18
C ARG A 85 0.70 6.09 -9.66
N ALA A 86 0.26 4.98 -10.24
CA ALA A 86 0.74 3.66 -9.88
C ALA A 86 0.86 2.77 -11.10
N ARG A 87 1.79 1.83 -11.05
CA ARG A 87 1.94 0.79 -12.05
C ARG A 87 2.15 -0.56 -11.39
N GLN A 88 1.50 -1.59 -11.92
CA GLN A 88 1.67 -2.97 -11.51
C GLN A 88 2.06 -3.82 -12.71
N GLN A 89 3.11 -4.61 -12.52
CA GLN A 89 3.56 -5.65 -13.42
C GLN A 89 3.50 -6.97 -12.67
N GLN A 90 2.87 -7.97 -13.26
CA GLN A 90 2.86 -9.30 -12.69
C GLN A 90 2.81 -10.39 -13.74
N THR A 91 3.55 -11.47 -13.50
CA THR A 91 3.35 -12.74 -14.20
C THR A 91 2.56 -13.67 -13.30
N ARG A 92 1.43 -14.16 -13.81
CA ARG A 92 0.53 -15.05 -13.07
C ARG A 92 0.15 -16.28 -13.89
N VAL A 93 0.01 -17.43 -13.24
CA VAL A 93 -0.32 -18.73 -13.87
C VAL A 93 -1.55 -19.30 -13.20
N ALA A 94 -2.58 -19.67 -13.95
CA ALA A 94 -3.79 -20.27 -13.39
C ALA A 94 -3.50 -21.68 -12.86
N THR A 95 -3.98 -22.01 -11.66
CA THR A 95 -3.73 -23.32 -11.03
C THR A 95 -4.95 -24.25 -11.05
N ALA A 96 -6.12 -23.74 -11.43
CA ALA A 96 -7.35 -24.52 -11.43
C ALA A 96 -7.41 -25.54 -12.58
N PRO A 97 -7.98 -26.73 -12.36
CA PRO A 97 -8.17 -27.73 -13.42
C PRO A 97 -8.95 -27.16 -14.61
N GLY A 98 -8.44 -27.40 -15.83
CA GLY A 98 -9.07 -26.93 -17.07
C GLY A 98 -8.82 -25.46 -17.42
N ALA A 99 -8.16 -24.68 -16.56
CA ALA A 99 -7.73 -23.33 -16.89
C ALA A 99 -6.52 -23.36 -17.86
N ASN A 100 -6.33 -22.28 -18.62
CA ASN A 100 -5.15 -22.11 -19.46
C ASN A 100 -3.88 -21.98 -18.56
N PRO A 101 -2.94 -22.93 -18.62
CA PRO A 101 -1.76 -22.92 -17.77
C PRO A 101 -0.64 -22.01 -18.31
N GLN A 102 -0.83 -21.32 -19.44
CA GLN A 102 0.18 -20.41 -19.97
C GLN A 102 0.38 -19.19 -19.06
N PRO A 103 1.63 -18.76 -18.84
CA PRO A 103 1.91 -17.54 -18.09
C PRO A 103 1.21 -16.32 -18.69
N GLN A 104 0.51 -15.58 -17.84
CA GLN A 104 -0.16 -14.33 -18.21
C GLN A 104 0.64 -13.16 -17.64
N VAL A 105 1.24 -12.38 -18.54
CA VAL A 105 1.90 -11.13 -18.17
C VAL A 105 0.84 -10.03 -18.15
N GLN A 106 0.70 -9.39 -16.99
CA GLN A 106 -0.16 -8.23 -16.83
C GLN A 106 0.69 -7.01 -16.56
N ASN A 107 0.35 -5.93 -17.26
CA ASN A 107 1.02 -4.65 -17.10
C ASN A 107 -0.05 -3.56 -17.19
N PHE A 108 -0.36 -2.93 -16.06
CA PHE A 108 -1.42 -1.94 -15.98
C PHE A 108 -1.06 -0.86 -14.98
N GLY A 109 -1.69 0.30 -15.14
CA GLY A 109 -1.44 1.43 -14.29
C GLY A 109 -2.64 2.34 -14.16
N VAL A 110 -2.46 3.30 -13.28
CA VAL A 110 -3.34 4.46 -13.12
C VAL A 110 -2.46 5.70 -13.10
N ASP A 111 -2.84 6.73 -13.84
CA ASP A 111 -2.22 8.05 -13.82
C ASP A 111 -3.32 9.08 -13.58
N ALA A 112 -3.32 9.68 -12.38
CA ALA A 112 -4.45 10.45 -11.85
C ALA A 112 -5.78 9.67 -11.98
N ASP A 113 -6.68 10.14 -12.85
CA ASP A 113 -8.02 9.56 -13.04
C ASP A 113 -8.09 8.53 -14.19
N VAL A 114 -6.96 8.25 -14.85
CA VAL A 114 -6.92 7.39 -16.04
C VAL A 114 -6.30 6.04 -15.71
N ALA A 115 -7.10 4.98 -15.78
CA ALA A 115 -6.62 3.61 -15.73
C ALA A 115 -6.29 3.09 -17.14
N PHE A 116 -5.23 2.31 -17.27
CA PHE A 116 -4.78 1.81 -18.56
C PHE A 116 -4.07 0.47 -18.46
N ASN A 117 -4.17 -0.33 -19.52
CA ASN A 117 -3.33 -1.52 -19.70
C ASN A 117 -2.21 -1.19 -20.67
N VAL A 118 -1.15 -2.00 -20.63
CA VAL A 118 -0.06 -1.94 -21.60
C VAL A 118 0.10 -3.29 -22.26
N SER A 119 -0.02 -3.25 -23.58
CA SER A 119 0.16 -4.40 -24.47
C SER A 119 1.61 -4.88 -24.49
N PRO A 120 1.86 -6.11 -24.98
CA PRO A 120 3.22 -6.65 -25.10
C PRO A 120 4.17 -5.82 -25.98
N ASP A 121 3.62 -5.04 -26.92
CA ASP A 121 4.36 -4.10 -27.78
C ASP A 121 4.66 -2.74 -27.08
N GLY A 122 4.24 -2.57 -25.82
CA GLY A 122 4.45 -1.36 -25.03
C GLY A 122 3.39 -0.29 -25.23
N MET A 123 2.40 -0.50 -26.10
CA MET A 123 1.33 0.47 -26.35
C MET A 123 0.24 0.42 -25.28
N ILE A 124 -0.43 1.56 -25.08
CA ILE A 124 -1.62 1.62 -24.23
C ILE A 124 -2.78 0.91 -24.96
N ALA A 125 -3.48 0.03 -24.24
CA ALA A 125 -4.61 -0.76 -24.74
C ALA A 125 -5.85 -0.64 -23.87
#